data_AF-A0A402AXU6-F1
#
_entry.id   AF-A0A402AXU6-F1
#
_cell.length_a   1.000
_cell.length_b   1.000
_cell.length_c   1.000
_cell.angle_alpha   90.00
_cell.angle_beta   90.00
_cell.angle_gamma   90.00
#
_symmetry.space_group_name_H-M   'P 1'
#
loop_
_entity.id
_entity.type
_entity.pdbx_description
1 polymer ?
#
loop_
_entity_poly.entity_id
_entity_poly.type
_entity_poly.pdbx_seq_one_letter_code
_entity_poly.pdbx_strand_id
1 'polypeptide(L)' 'MHMHGGSFQIVAEDGHMLPQPITKDTVQVAPGETYDLVFNAWAPPGSVYPFHCHILAHLMNPGQTGEEMGGLITLIEYAK' A
#
# COMPACT_ATOMS: atom_id res chain seq x y z
N MET A 1 2.38 1.53 -4.74
CA MET A 1 1.89 0.91 -3.49
C MET A 1 0.40 0.70 -3.63
N HIS A 2 -0.05 -0.54 -3.47
CA HIS A 2 -1.42 -1.01 -3.60
C HIS A 2 -1.86 -1.66 -2.30
N MET A 3 -3.08 -1.34 -1.84
CA MET A 3 -3.68 -1.87 -0.63
C MET A 3 -4.86 -2.78 -0.96
N HIS A 4 -4.82 -4.01 -0.46
CA HIS A 4 -5.96 -4.93 -0.54
C HIS A 4 -7.01 -4.60 0.52
N GLY A 5 -8.24 -5.07 0.31
CA GLY A 5 -9.29 -4.99 1.31
C GLY A 5 -9.94 -3.61 1.45
N GLY A 6 -9.54 -2.61 0.69
CA GLY A 6 -10.21 -1.31 0.71
C GLY A 6 -9.48 -0.24 -0.09
N SER A 7 -10.01 0.98 -0.04
CA SER A 7 -9.35 2.17 -0.55
C SER A 7 -8.72 2.97 0.58
N PHE A 8 -7.75 3.80 0.21
CA PHE A 8 -7.20 4.85 1.04
C PHE A 8 -7.50 6.21 0.41
N GLN A 9 -7.40 7.26 1.23
CA GLN A 9 -7.40 8.64 0.81
C GLN A 9 -5.98 9.17 0.85
N ILE A 10 -5.53 9.76 -0.26
CA ILE A 10 -4.35 10.61 -0.29
C ILE A 10 -4.78 11.95 0.30
N VAL A 11 -4.15 12.38 1.40
CA VAL A 11 -4.49 13.64 2.10
C VAL A 11 -3.42 14.71 1.95
N ALA A 12 -2.18 14.31 1.68
CA ALA A 12 -1.07 15.21 1.39
C ALA A 12 -0.12 14.60 0.35
N GLU A 13 0.55 15.47 -0.41
CA GLU A 13 1.63 15.15 -1.34
C GLU A 13 2.81 16.05 -1.00
N ASP A 14 4.02 15.48 -0.88
CA ASP A 14 5.26 16.21 -0.58
C ASP A 14 5.18 17.11 0.66
N GLY A 15 4.48 16.64 1.70
CA GLY A 15 4.28 17.35 2.96
C GLY A 15 3.24 18.48 2.89
N HIS A 16 2.52 18.62 1.78
CA HIS A 16 1.49 19.64 1.59
C HIS A 16 0.09 19.01 1.50
N MET A 17 -0.82 19.47 2.35
CA MET A 17 -2.21 19.01 2.33
C MET A 17 -2.88 19.29 0.98
N LEU A 18 -3.59 18.30 0.46
CA LEU A 18 -4.42 18.47 -0.72
C LEU A 18 -5.66 19.31 -0.40
N PRO A 19 -6.17 20.14 -1.34
CA PRO A 19 -7.41 20.89 -1.13
C PRO A 19 -8.62 20.00 -0.88
N GLN A 20 -8.61 18.78 -1.43
CA GLN A 20 -9.59 17.72 -1.22
C GLN A 20 -8.87 16.36 -1.27
N PRO A 21 -9.16 15.41 -0.38
CA PRO A 21 -8.57 14.08 -0.44
C PRO A 21 -8.93 13.33 -1.72
N ILE A 22 -8.01 12.50 -2.21
CA ILE A 22 -8.21 11.67 -3.40
C ILE A 22 -8.31 10.20 -3.00
N THR A 23 -9.44 9.56 -3.27
CA THR A 23 -9.65 8.14 -2.97
C THR A 23 -9.05 7.25 -4.05
N LYS A 24 -8.14 6.34 -3.69
CA LYS A 24 -7.52 5.33 -4.56
C LYS A 24 -7.25 4.04 -3.79
N ASP A 25 -6.96 2.95 -4.50
CA ASP A 25 -6.41 1.71 -3.92
C ASP A 25 -4.91 1.54 -4.24
N THR A 26 -4.39 2.35 -5.16
CA THR A 26 -3.03 2.25 -5.70
C THR A 26 -2.49 3.65 -5.97
N VAL A 27 -1.26 3.89 -5.50
CA VAL A 27 -0.51 5.13 -5.74
C VAL A 27 0.88 4.79 -6.27
N GLN A 28 1.29 5.45 -7.35
CA GLN A 28 2.66 5.41 -7.82
C GLN A 28 3.47 6.41 -6.99
N VAL A 29 4.64 5.99 -6.51
CA VAL A 29 5.54 6.85 -5.73
C VAL A 29 6.85 6.89 -6.51
N ALA A 30 7.15 8.03 -7.14
CA ALA A 30 8.39 8.25 -7.86
C ALA A 30 9.51 8.70 -6.90
N PRO A 31 10.79 8.66 -7.34
CA PRO A 31 11.90 9.11 -6.51
C PRO A 31 11.73 10.56 -6.05
N GLY A 32 11.79 10.78 -4.74
CA GLY A 32 11.65 12.11 -4.12
C GLY A 32 10.22 12.48 -3.74
N GLU A 33 9.21 11.75 -4.22
CA GLU A 33 7.82 11.99 -3.84
C GLU A 33 7.50 11.35 -2.48
N THR A 34 6.62 12.01 -1.71
CA THR A 34 6.02 11.47 -0.49
C THR A 34 4.51 11.66 -0.51
N TYR A 35 3.79 10.72 0.09
CA TYR A 35 2.32 10.73 0.13
C TYR A 35 1.85 10.35 1.52
N ASP A 36 0.90 11.11 2.05
CA ASP A 36 0.21 10.76 3.29
C ASP A 36 -1.11 10.07 2.96
N LEU A 37 -1.25 8.83 3.44
CA LEU A 37 -2.41 7.99 3.19
C LEU A 37 -3.21 7.79 4.47
N VAL A 38 -4.53 7.98 4.39
CA VAL A 38 -5.48 7.68 5.46
C VAL A 38 -6.44 6.60 4.98
N PHE A 39 -6.66 5.58 5.79
CA PHE A 39 -7.66 4.55 5.50
C PHE A 39 -8.43 4.19 6.75
N ASN A 40 -9.66 3.72 6.56
CA ASN A 40 -10.47 3.20 7.65
C ASN A 40 -10.17 1.70 7.84
N ALA A 41 -9.73 1.32 9.04
CA ALA A 41 -9.55 -0.08 9.40
C ALA A 41 -10.92 -0.72 9.67
N TRP A 42 -11.62 -1.15 8.62
CA TRP A 42 -13.02 -1.60 8.70
C TRP A 42 -13.19 -3.11 8.85
N ALA A 43 -12.17 -3.90 8.55
CA ALA A 43 -12.30 -5.35 8.46
C ALA A 43 -12.45 -6.02 9.84
N PRO A 44 -13.05 -7.22 9.91
CA PRO A 44 -13.19 -7.97 11.16
C PRO A 44 -11.84 -8.30 11.83
N PRO A 45 -11.81 -8.45 13.16
CA PRO A 45 -10.64 -8.96 13.90
C PRO A 45 -10.05 -10.23 13.29
N GLY A 46 -8.73 -10.30 13.18
CA GLY A 46 -8.01 -11.41 12.56
C GLY A 46 -7.96 -11.40 11.03
N SER A 47 -8.53 -10.40 10.36
CA SER A 47 -8.35 -10.23 8.91
C SER A 47 -6.91 -9.83 8.57
N VAL A 48 -6.43 -10.27 7.41
CA VAL A 48 -5.08 -9.98 6.91
C VAL A 48 -5.17 -9.53 5.46
N TYR A 49 -4.65 -8.34 5.16
CA TYR A 49 -4.64 -7.77 3.81
C TYR A 49 -3.23 -7.33 3.40
N PRO A 50 -2.74 -7.75 2.21
CA PRO A 50 -1.46 -7.26 1.70
C PRO A 50 -1.46 -5.76 1.39
N PHE A 51 -0.35 -5.11 1.68
CA PHE A 51 0.00 -3.78 1.19
C PHE A 51 1.38 -3.84 0.51
N HIS A 52 1.43 -3.61 -0.80
CA HIS A 52 2.62 -3.96 -1.58
C HIS A 52 2.86 -3.10 -2.82
N CYS A 53 4.04 -3.21 -3.42
CA CYS A 53 4.29 -2.61 -4.72
C CYS A 53 3.57 -3.40 -5.82
N HIS A 54 2.88 -2.71 -6.74
CA HIS A 54 2.16 -3.36 -7.85
C HIS A 54 3.00 -3.44 -9.14
N ILE A 55 4.30 -3.13 -9.05
CA ILE A 55 5.27 -3.38 -10.13
C ILE A 55 5.79 -4.80 -9.90
N LEU A 56 5.46 -5.74 -10.80
CA LEU A 56 5.68 -7.18 -10.59
C LEU A 56 7.15 -7.52 -10.27
N ALA A 57 8.10 -6.88 -10.95
CA ALA A 57 9.53 -7.10 -10.72
C ALA A 57 10.00 -6.65 -9.30
N HIS A 58 9.22 -5.82 -8.60
CA HIS A 58 9.53 -5.35 -7.25
C HIS A 58 8.95 -6.25 -6.15
N LEU A 59 8.22 -7.32 -6.52
CA LEU A 59 7.67 -8.33 -5.62
C LEU A 59 8.55 -9.58 -5.52
N MET A 60 9.83 -9.47 -5.88
CA MET A 60 10.76 -10.60 -5.92
C MET A 60 12.08 -10.20 -5.23
N ASN A 61 12.61 -11.11 -4.42
CA ASN A 61 13.99 -11.05 -3.93
C ASN A 61 14.94 -11.72 -4.93
N PRO A 62 16.24 -11.37 -4.90
CA PRO A 62 17.24 -12.06 -5.71
C PRO A 62 17.23 -13.59 -5.47
N GLY A 63 17.20 -14.36 -6.56
CA GLY A 63 17.26 -15.83 -6.50
C GLY A 63 15.90 -16.55 -6.36
N GLN A 64 14.78 -15.82 -6.27
CA GLN A 64 13.45 -16.44 -6.22
C GLN A 64 12.97 -16.88 -7.61
N THR A 65 12.24 -18.00 -7.65
CA THR A 65 11.75 -18.66 -8.87
C THR A 65 10.32 -18.26 -9.27
N GLY A 66 9.74 -17.24 -8.63
CA GLY A 66 8.40 -16.72 -8.95
C GLY A 66 7.23 -17.40 -8.22
N GLU A 67 7.50 -18.45 -7.45
CA GLU A 67 6.51 -19.08 -6.55
C GLU A 67 6.44 -18.40 -5.17
N GLU A 68 7.37 -17.49 -4.91
CA GLU A 68 7.55 -16.79 -3.64
C GLU A 68 7.36 -15.29 -3.87
N MET A 69 6.68 -14.62 -2.95
CA MET A 69 6.60 -13.15 -2.97
C MET A 69 7.62 -12.57 -1.98
N GLY A 70 8.36 -11.57 -2.44
CA GLY A 70 9.38 -10.85 -1.69
C GLY A 70 9.35 -9.36 -1.99
N GLY A 71 10.47 -8.67 -1.75
CA GLY A 71 10.62 -7.25 -2.06
C GLY A 71 9.73 -6.33 -1.23
N LEU A 72 9.06 -5.38 -1.89
CA LEU A 72 8.24 -4.37 -1.23
C LEU A 72 6.83 -4.90 -0.93
N ILE A 73 6.71 -5.60 0.19
CA ILE A 73 5.44 -6.15 0.69
C ILE A 73 5.39 -6.08 2.21
N THR A 74 4.20 -5.80 2.73
CA THR A 74 3.85 -5.94 4.15
C THR A 74 2.39 -6.36 4.28
N LEU A 75 1.96 -6.65 5.52
CA LEU A 75 0.61 -7.07 5.84
C LEU A 75 -0.05 -6.06 6.77
N ILE A 76 -1.29 -5.72 6.47
CA ILE A 76 -2.20 -5.04 7.41
C ILE A 76 -2.95 -6.14 8.15
N GLU A 77 -2.52 -6.39 9.38
CA GLU A 77 -3.09 -7.41 10.26
C GLU A 77 -4.04 -6.76 11.27
N TYR A 78 -5.30 -7.16 11.23
CA TYR A 78 -6.30 -6.71 12.19
C TYR A 78 -6.16 -7.53 13.48
N ALA A 79 -5.98 -6.84 14.60
CA ALA A 79 -5.87 -7.46 15.91
C ALA A 79 -7.05 -8.41 16.19
N LYS A 80 -6.79 -9.49 16.93
CA LYS A 80 -7.79 -10.50 17.32
C LYS A 80 -8.62 -10.04 18.51
#